data_AF-A0A7K4HA38-F1
#
_entry.id   AF-A0A7K4HA38-F1
#
_cell.length_a   1.000
_cell.length_b   1.000
_cell.length_c   1.000
_cell.angle_alpha   90.00
_cell.angle_beta   90.00
_cell.angle_gamma   90.00
#
_symmetry.space_group_name_H-M   'P 1'
#
loop_
_entity.id
_entity.type
_entity.pdbx_description
1 polymer ?
#
loop_
_entity_poly.entity_id
_entity_poly.type
_entity_poly.pdbx_seq_one_letter_code
_entity_poly.pdbx_strand_id
1 'polypeptide(L)'
;MARNNSSSLKIKLKIQINNLITIYEQKAECGIFFKLSPEKSPLEILGVLDFLKYKIKKWGNTNIFSYQGVFFNGNTILVVGARNLEEAKSMIIYMFLSDIDDNDNEFNNLIEKLELQNDLEQFLRNELSKNIDKGYPTNIDLELKLENHLGGIIRNTTD
;
A
#
# COMPACT_ATOMS: atom_id res chain seq x y z
N MET A 1 0.79 -39.18 -10.12
CA MET A 1 -0.08 -38.66 -9.05
C MET A 1 0.29 -37.23 -8.67
N ALA A 2 0.16 -36.24 -9.57
CA ALA A 2 0.67 -34.87 -9.36
C ALA A 2 -0.40 -33.76 -9.33
N ARG A 3 -1.67 -34.07 -9.63
CA ARG A 3 -2.73 -33.05 -9.75
C ARG A 3 -3.37 -32.60 -8.43
N ASN A 4 -3.19 -33.34 -7.33
CA ASN A 4 -3.87 -33.06 -6.06
C ASN A 4 -3.14 -32.08 -5.12
N ASN A 5 -1.84 -31.81 -5.32
CA ASN A 5 -1.09 -30.89 -4.44
C ASN A 5 -1.33 -29.41 -4.78
N SER A 6 -1.47 -29.08 -6.07
CA SER A 6 -1.68 -27.70 -6.55
C SER A 6 -3.02 -27.12 -6.11
N SER A 7 -4.10 -27.90 -6.14
CA SER A 7 -5.42 -27.43 -5.68
C SER A 7 -5.46 -27.22 -4.16
N SER A 8 -4.80 -28.07 -3.38
CA SER A 8 -4.75 -27.92 -1.92
C SER A 8 -3.94 -26.68 -1.49
N LEU A 9 -2.87 -26.37 -2.22
CA LEU A 9 -2.05 -25.17 -1.98
C LEU A 9 -2.87 -23.90 -2.27
N LYS A 10 -3.56 -23.85 -3.42
CA LYS A 10 -4.43 -22.72 -3.80
C LYS A 10 -5.48 -22.42 -2.75
N ILE A 11 -6.19 -23.45 -2.26
CA ILE A 11 -7.22 -23.30 -1.24
C ILE A 11 -6.61 -22.77 0.08
N LYS A 12 -5.50 -23.35 0.53
CA LYS A 12 -4.79 -22.90 1.75
C LYS A 12 -4.34 -21.45 1.64
N LEU A 13 -3.78 -21.06 0.50
CA LEU A 13 -3.32 -19.70 0.28
C LEU A 13 -4.48 -18.71 0.26
N LYS A 14 -5.61 -19.05 -0.39
CA LYS A 14 -6.80 -18.19 -0.40
C LYS A 14 -7.36 -17.98 1.01
N ILE A 15 -7.36 -19.02 1.85
CA ILE A 15 -7.71 -18.88 3.28
C ILE A 15 -6.72 -17.93 4.00
N GLN A 16 -5.41 -18.06 3.76
CA GLN A 16 -4.42 -17.17 4.37
C GLN A 16 -4.62 -15.71 3.91
N ILE A 17 -4.86 -15.47 2.62
CA ILE A 17 -5.14 -14.13 2.08
C ILE A 17 -6.35 -13.53 2.79
N ASN A 18 -7.48 -14.23 2.85
CA ASN A 18 -8.71 -13.71 3.45
C ASN A 18 -8.53 -13.40 4.94
N ASN A 19 -7.80 -14.24 5.66
CA ASN A 19 -7.45 -13.99 7.06
C ASN A 19 -6.59 -12.72 7.20
N LEU A 20 -5.57 -12.56 6.36
CA LEU A 20 -4.70 -11.38 6.39
C LEU A 20 -5.45 -10.11 5.99
N ILE A 21 -6.32 -10.15 4.98
CA ILE A 21 -7.18 -9.01 4.60
C ILE A 21 -7.97 -8.55 5.82
N THR A 22 -8.62 -9.47 6.54
CA THR A 22 -9.40 -9.16 7.75
C THR A 22 -8.52 -8.53 8.84
N ILE A 23 -7.34 -9.09 9.09
CA ILE A 23 -6.39 -8.58 10.09
C ILE A 23 -5.92 -7.17 9.72
N TYR A 24 -5.62 -6.93 8.44
CA TYR A 24 -5.06 -5.67 7.99
C TYR A 24 -6.11 -4.59 7.77
N GLU A 25 -7.35 -4.93 7.43
CA GLU A 25 -8.47 -3.99 7.38
C GLU A 25 -8.67 -3.30 8.74
N GLN A 26 -8.60 -4.08 9.83
CA GLN A 26 -8.66 -3.55 11.19
C GLN A 26 -7.45 -2.69 11.58
N LYS A 27 -6.31 -2.86 10.91
CA LYS A 27 -5.07 -2.11 11.18
C LYS A 27 -4.90 -0.90 10.27
N ALA A 28 -5.54 -0.90 9.10
CA ALA A 28 -5.51 0.18 8.11
C ALA A 28 -6.49 1.30 8.50
N GLU A 29 -6.34 1.83 9.72
CA GLU A 29 -7.26 2.84 10.25
C GLU A 29 -6.94 4.26 9.76
N CYS A 30 -5.69 4.52 9.35
CA CYS A 30 -5.17 5.86 9.14
C CYS A 30 -4.30 5.97 7.87
N GLY A 31 -4.87 6.49 6.80
CA GLY A 31 -4.15 6.92 5.61
C GLY A 31 -4.90 6.65 4.32
N ILE A 32 -4.33 7.14 3.22
CA ILE A 32 -4.76 6.90 1.85
C ILE A 32 -3.56 6.51 1.04
N PHE A 33 -3.80 5.69 0.03
CA PHE A 33 -2.78 5.26 -0.90
C PHE A 33 -3.11 5.75 -2.31
N PHE A 34 -2.07 5.90 -3.11
CA PHE A 34 -2.16 6.23 -4.52
C PHE A 34 -1.23 5.33 -5.30
N LYS A 35 -1.78 4.64 -6.30
CA LYS A 35 -1.00 3.94 -7.31
C LYS A 35 -0.62 4.95 -8.39
N LEU A 36 0.63 5.39 -8.36
CA LEU A 36 1.19 6.36 -9.28
C LEU A 36 1.73 5.64 -10.51
N SER A 37 1.03 5.83 -11.63
CA SER A 37 1.56 5.50 -12.94
C SER A 37 2.54 6.60 -13.37
N PRO A 38 3.61 6.28 -14.12
CA PRO A 38 4.59 7.27 -14.58
C PRO A 38 3.98 8.44 -15.37
N GLU A 39 2.81 8.21 -15.96
CA GLU A 39 2.12 9.13 -16.84
C GLU A 39 1.10 10.03 -16.11
N LYS A 40 0.80 9.75 -14.84
CA LYS A 40 -0.14 10.56 -14.05
C LYS A 40 0.58 11.70 -13.35
N SER A 41 -0.01 12.90 -13.45
CA SER A 41 0.55 14.07 -12.80
C SER A 41 0.41 13.96 -11.28
N PRO A 42 1.49 14.14 -10.51
CA PRO A 42 1.42 14.22 -9.06
C PRO A 42 0.51 15.34 -8.54
N LEU A 43 0.17 16.34 -9.36
CA LEU A 43 -0.78 17.39 -9.02
C LEU A 43 -2.22 16.87 -8.87
N GLU A 44 -2.57 15.77 -9.54
CA GLU A 44 -3.89 15.14 -9.38
C GLU A 44 -4.08 14.66 -7.93
N ILE A 45 -2.99 14.26 -7.27
CA ILE A 45 -3.00 13.86 -5.85
C ILE A 45 -3.48 15.04 -5.00
N LEU A 46 -2.97 16.25 -5.23
CA LEU A 46 -3.33 17.44 -4.45
C LEU A 46 -4.85 17.70 -4.49
N GLY A 47 -5.47 17.64 -5.68
CA GLY A 47 -6.91 17.82 -5.81
C GLY A 47 -7.72 16.75 -5.07
N VAL A 48 -7.25 15.50 -5.05
CA VAL A 48 -7.88 14.43 -4.25
C VAL A 48 -7.67 14.66 -2.75
N LEU A 49 -6.51 15.16 -2.33
CA LEU A 49 -6.23 15.47 -0.92
C LEU A 49 -7.15 16.58 -0.39
N ASP A 50 -7.40 17.62 -1.20
CA ASP A 50 -8.36 18.67 -0.87
C ASP A 50 -9.78 18.09 -0.63
N PHE A 51 -10.22 17.17 -1.50
CA PHE A 51 -11.49 16.46 -1.32
C PHE A 51 -11.52 15.62 -0.03
N LEU A 52 -10.38 15.07 0.38
CA LEU A 52 -10.23 14.23 1.56
C LEU A 52 -9.80 15.00 2.82
N LYS A 53 -9.86 16.33 2.81
CA LYS A 53 -9.46 17.23 3.91
C LYS A 53 -9.96 16.80 5.28
N TYR A 54 -11.23 16.38 5.40
CA TYR A 54 -11.78 15.91 6.68
C TYR A 54 -11.04 14.67 7.22
N LYS A 55 -10.73 13.70 6.36
CA LYS A 55 -10.01 12.48 6.76
C LYS A 55 -8.57 12.80 7.15
N ILE A 56 -7.89 13.64 6.37
CA ILE A 56 -6.51 14.09 6.63
C ILE A 56 -6.42 14.80 7.98
N LYS A 57 -7.39 15.68 8.29
CA LYS A 57 -7.49 16.33 9.61
C LYS A 57 -7.68 15.34 10.73
N LYS A 58 -8.56 14.34 10.55
CA LYS A 58 -8.81 13.29 11.55
C LYS A 58 -7.54 12.48 11.83
N TRP A 59 -6.73 12.19 10.82
CA TRP A 59 -5.46 11.47 11.01
C TRP A 59 -4.39 12.29 11.72
N GLY A 60 -4.43 13.63 11.58
CA GLY A 60 -3.50 14.53 12.25
C GLY A 60 -2.03 14.32 11.87
N ASN A 61 -1.76 13.59 10.79
CA ASN A 61 -0.41 13.37 10.27
C ASN A 61 -0.40 13.43 8.74
N THR A 62 0.71 13.90 8.22
CA THR A 62 0.97 14.13 6.79
C THR A 62 2.16 13.31 6.32
N ASN A 63 2.56 12.28 7.07
CA ASN A 63 3.72 11.48 6.70
C ASN A 63 3.46 10.83 5.35
N ILE A 64 4.50 10.81 4.54
CA ILE A 64 4.48 10.23 3.21
C ILE A 64 5.47 9.07 3.21
N PHE A 65 5.02 7.93 2.71
CA PHE A 65 5.86 6.78 2.40
C PHE A 65 5.66 6.41 0.95
N SER A 66 6.70 5.90 0.33
CA SER A 66 6.63 5.41 -1.04
C SER A 66 7.18 4.00 -1.12
N TYR A 67 6.49 3.16 -1.88
CA TYR A 67 6.95 1.82 -2.20
C TYR A 67 7.13 1.69 -3.71
N GLN A 68 8.30 1.18 -4.11
CA GLN A 68 8.65 0.90 -5.49
C GLN A 68 9.18 -0.52 -5.62
N GLY A 69 8.29 -1.47 -5.91
CA GLY A 69 8.69 -2.87 -5.99
C GLY A 69 7.75 -3.75 -6.78
N VAL A 70 7.96 -5.06 -6.64
CA VAL A 70 7.39 -6.10 -7.49
C VAL A 70 5.89 -6.37 -7.25
N PHE A 71 5.28 -5.82 -6.20
CA PHE A 71 3.87 -6.06 -5.87
C PHE A 71 2.91 -5.33 -6.80
N PHE A 72 3.31 -4.19 -7.36
CA PHE A 72 2.42 -3.38 -8.19
C PHE A 72 2.95 -3.16 -9.60
N ASN A 73 3.62 -4.17 -10.17
CA ASN A 73 4.16 -4.14 -11.53
C ASN A 73 5.05 -2.90 -11.78
N GLY A 74 5.87 -2.52 -10.79
CA GLY A 74 6.75 -1.35 -10.89
C GLY A 74 6.05 0.01 -10.75
N ASN A 75 4.72 0.06 -10.54
CA ASN A 75 4.06 1.31 -10.16
C ASN A 75 4.56 1.76 -8.78
N THR A 76 4.66 3.07 -8.59
CA THR A 76 4.96 3.60 -7.26
C THR A 76 3.68 3.67 -6.45
N ILE A 77 3.71 3.10 -5.26
CA ILE A 77 2.63 3.25 -4.29
C ILE A 77 3.02 4.35 -3.32
N LEU A 78 2.25 5.43 -3.30
CA LEU A 78 2.38 6.49 -2.32
C LEU A 78 1.38 6.25 -1.20
N VAL A 79 1.83 6.24 0.05
CA VAL A 79 0.98 6.17 1.24
C VAL A 79 1.09 7.50 1.99
N VAL A 80 -0.04 8.15 2.21
CA VAL A 80 -0.14 9.42 2.92
C VAL A 80 -0.97 9.23 4.18
N GLY A 81 -0.48 9.72 5.31
CA GLY A 81 -1.21 9.69 6.57
C GLY A 81 -0.94 8.45 7.44
N ALA A 82 0.09 7.66 7.14
CA ALA A 82 0.53 6.57 8.02
C ALA A 82 1.43 7.11 9.15
N ARG A 83 1.20 6.70 10.41
CA ARG A 83 1.95 7.20 11.58
C ARG A 83 3.41 6.77 11.56
N ASN A 84 3.70 5.61 10.98
CA ASN A 84 5.03 5.04 10.91
C ASN A 84 5.15 4.06 9.72
N LEU A 85 6.36 3.57 9.51
CA LEU A 85 6.69 2.65 8.42
C LEU A 85 5.90 1.32 8.50
N GLU A 86 5.66 0.80 9.71
CA GLU A 86 4.94 -0.46 9.88
C GLU A 86 3.45 -0.35 9.54
N GLU A 87 2.83 0.80 9.85
CA GLU A 87 1.48 1.12 9.41
C GLU A 87 1.43 1.26 7.88
N ALA A 88 2.41 1.96 7.28
CA ALA A 88 2.49 2.08 5.82
C ALA A 88 2.61 0.71 5.13
N LYS A 89 3.49 -0.18 5.63
CA LYS A 89 3.59 -1.56 5.14
C LYS A 89 2.25 -2.30 5.26
N SER A 90 1.60 -2.19 6.40
CA SER A 90 0.31 -2.85 6.67
C SER A 90 -0.77 -2.41 5.68
N MET A 91 -0.83 -1.13 5.34
CA MET A 91 -1.75 -0.59 4.34
C MET A 91 -1.43 -1.10 2.92
N ILE A 92 -0.14 -1.19 2.56
CA ILE A 92 0.26 -1.70 1.25
C ILE A 92 -0.04 -3.21 1.14
N ILE A 93 0.18 -3.98 2.21
CA ILE A 93 -0.20 -5.40 2.27
C ILE A 93 -1.71 -5.55 2.07
N TYR A 94 -2.52 -4.77 2.80
CA TYR A 94 -3.97 -4.79 2.65
C TYR A 94 -4.39 -4.56 1.20
N MET A 95 -3.92 -3.47 0.59
CA MET A 95 -4.22 -3.16 -0.80
C MET A 95 -3.79 -4.29 -1.74
N PHE A 96 -2.55 -4.79 -1.61
CA PHE A 96 -2.04 -5.85 -2.47
C PHE A 96 -2.89 -7.12 -2.39
N LEU A 97 -3.26 -7.52 -1.18
CA LEU A 97 -4.06 -8.72 -0.96
C LEU A 97 -5.48 -8.56 -1.48
N SER A 98 -6.09 -7.39 -1.29
CA SER A 98 -7.42 -7.08 -1.82
C SER A 98 -7.43 -7.05 -3.35
N ASP A 99 -6.42 -6.45 -3.99
CA ASP A 99 -6.28 -6.44 -5.45
C ASP A 99 -6.15 -7.86 -6.02
N ILE A 100 -5.43 -8.74 -5.31
CA ILE A 100 -5.17 -10.12 -5.75
C ILE A 100 -6.35 -11.06 -5.50
N ASP A 101 -7.11 -10.89 -4.42
CA ASP A 101 -8.27 -11.78 -4.16
C ASP A 101 -9.31 -11.71 -5.28
N ASP A 102 -9.40 -10.54 -5.94
CA ASP A 102 -10.26 -10.26 -7.08
C ASP A 102 -9.61 -10.59 -8.45
N ASN A 103 -8.34 -11.03 -8.49
CA ASN A 103 -7.58 -11.21 -9.74
C ASN A 103 -6.81 -12.54 -9.80
N ASP A 104 -7.42 -13.55 -10.45
CA ASP A 104 -6.86 -14.89 -10.60
C ASP A 104 -5.45 -14.93 -11.24
N ASN A 105 -5.14 -14.00 -12.15
CA ASN A 105 -3.82 -13.96 -12.80
C ASN A 105 -2.74 -13.50 -11.82
N GLU A 106 -3.01 -12.45 -11.05
CA GLU A 106 -2.08 -11.97 -10.04
C GLU A 106 -1.95 -12.97 -8.87
N PHE A 107 -3.02 -13.68 -8.54
CA PHE A 107 -3.00 -14.78 -7.57
C PHE A 107 -2.08 -15.93 -8.01
N ASN A 108 -2.16 -16.35 -9.28
CA ASN A 108 -1.25 -17.38 -9.80
C ASN A 108 0.22 -16.90 -9.80
N ASN A 109 0.47 -15.65 -10.17
CA ASN A 109 1.82 -15.07 -10.11
C ASN A 109 2.37 -15.01 -8.67
N LEU A 110 1.50 -14.72 -7.69
CA LEU A 110 1.86 -14.73 -6.28
C LEU A 110 2.21 -16.15 -5.80
N ILE A 111 1.46 -17.16 -6.24
CA ILE A 111 1.76 -18.57 -5.94
C ILE A 111 3.16 -18.94 -6.42
N GLU A 112 3.50 -18.64 -7.67
CA GLU A 112 4.83 -18.92 -8.24
C GLU A 112 5.96 -18.25 -7.44
N LYS A 113 5.75 -17.01 -6.99
CA LYS A 113 6.72 -16.28 -6.15
C LYS A 113 6.83 -16.85 -4.73
N LEU A 114 5.76 -17.47 -4.22
CA LEU A 114 5.69 -18.06 -2.88
C LEU A 114 6.15 -19.52 -2.81
N GLU A 115 6.40 -20.20 -3.94
CA GLU A 115 6.71 -21.65 -3.99
C GLU A 115 7.90 -22.09 -3.10
N LEU A 116 8.65 -21.13 -2.54
CA LEU A 116 9.81 -21.35 -1.67
C LEU A 116 9.62 -20.89 -0.21
N GLN A 117 8.47 -20.33 0.19
CA GLN A 117 8.25 -19.80 1.55
C GLN A 117 6.96 -20.32 2.19
N ASN A 118 7.05 -20.71 3.47
CA ASN A 118 5.92 -21.29 4.22
C ASN A 118 5.01 -20.24 4.88
N ASP A 119 5.37 -18.96 4.83
CA ASP A 119 4.63 -17.88 5.49
C ASP A 119 4.44 -16.69 4.53
N LEU A 120 3.20 -16.53 4.06
CA LEU A 120 2.78 -15.43 3.19
C LEU A 120 3.03 -14.06 3.82
N GLU A 121 2.70 -13.88 5.11
CA GLU A 121 2.85 -12.58 5.75
C GLU A 121 4.33 -12.18 5.86
N GLN A 122 5.17 -13.14 6.25
CA GLN A 122 6.61 -12.91 6.36
C GLN A 122 7.22 -12.56 4.99
N PHE A 123 6.83 -13.27 3.93
CA PHE A 123 7.23 -12.95 2.56
C PHE A 123 6.88 -11.50 2.20
N LEU A 124 5.62 -11.11 2.41
CA LEU A 124 5.12 -9.77 2.05
C LEU A 124 5.88 -8.66 2.80
N ARG A 125 6.09 -8.85 4.10
CA ARG A 125 6.81 -7.89 4.95
C ARG A 125 8.28 -7.74 4.54
N ASN A 126 8.93 -8.84 4.18
CA ASN A 126 10.33 -8.83 3.74
C ASN A 126 10.50 -8.08 2.42
N GLU A 127 9.64 -8.33 1.45
CA GLU A 127 9.69 -7.65 0.14
C GLU A 127 9.35 -6.16 0.24
N LEU A 128 8.39 -5.79 1.09
CA LEU A 128 8.11 -4.38 1.35
C LEU A 128 9.31 -3.68 1.98
N SER A 129 9.93 -4.29 3.00
CA SER A 129 11.02 -3.67 3.74
C SER A 129 12.25 -3.34 2.89
N LYS A 130 12.43 -3.99 1.73
CA LYS A 130 13.52 -3.70 0.79
C LYS A 130 13.28 -2.45 -0.07
N ASN A 131 12.02 -2.08 -0.26
CA ASN A 131 11.59 -1.20 -1.36
C ASN A 131 10.66 -0.07 -0.90
N ILE A 132 10.35 0.00 0.40
CA ILE A 132 9.58 1.07 1.00
C ILE A 132 10.52 2.07 1.66
N ASP A 133 10.31 3.35 1.36
CA ASP A 133 11.06 4.45 1.96
C ASP A 133 10.11 5.55 2.43
N LYS A 134 10.61 6.44 3.30
CA LYS A 134 9.91 7.67 3.68
C LYS A 134 10.10 8.70 2.56
N GLY A 135 9.05 9.48 2.31
CA GLY A 135 9.07 10.59 1.37
C GLY A 135 8.51 10.24 0.00
N TYR A 136 8.57 11.21 -0.90
CA TYR A 136 8.11 11.07 -2.28
C TYR A 136 9.22 10.48 -3.14
N PRO A 137 8.92 9.51 -4.03
CA PRO A 137 9.95 8.89 -4.85
C PRO A 137 10.66 9.92 -5.76
N THR A 138 11.99 9.97 -5.71
CA THR A 138 12.86 10.59 -6.74
C THR A 138 12.68 12.09 -7.00
N ASN A 139 11.84 12.80 -6.24
CA ASN A 139 11.55 14.22 -6.48
C ASN A 139 11.28 14.98 -5.16
N ILE A 140 12.35 15.55 -4.60
CA ILE A 140 12.32 16.30 -3.33
C ILE A 140 11.43 17.55 -3.44
N ASP A 141 11.45 18.25 -4.58
CA ASP A 141 10.61 19.45 -4.77
C ASP A 141 9.12 19.12 -4.66
N LEU A 142 8.74 17.95 -5.15
CA LEU A 142 7.38 17.46 -5.11
C LEU A 142 6.98 16.96 -3.71
N GLU A 143 7.90 16.31 -3.00
CA GLU A 143 7.75 15.99 -1.58
C GLU A 143 7.43 17.26 -0.78
N LEU A 144 8.26 18.29 -0.92
CA LEU A 144 8.07 19.58 -0.23
C LEU A 144 6.75 20.25 -0.62
N LYS A 145 6.34 20.20 -1.89
CA LYS A 145 5.04 20.73 -2.32
C LYS A 145 3.87 19.98 -1.66
N LEU A 146 3.93 18.65 -1.62
CA LEU A 146 2.90 17.81 -0.99
C LEU A 146 2.84 18.06 0.52
N GLU A 147 3.98 18.06 1.20
CA GLU A 147 4.06 18.32 2.64
C GLU A 147 3.52 19.71 3.00
N ASN A 148 3.92 20.75 2.25
CA ASN A 148 3.42 22.11 2.49
C ASN A 148 1.91 22.22 2.26
N HIS A 149 1.39 21.60 1.20
CA HIS A 149 -0.03 21.60 0.90
C HIS A 149 -0.83 20.86 1.98
N LEU A 150 -0.41 19.64 2.36
CA LEU A 150 -1.00 18.85 3.44
C LEU A 150 -0.95 19.60 4.78
N GLY A 151 0.17 20.26 5.09
CA GLY A 151 0.31 21.11 6.27
C GLY A 151 -0.67 22.28 6.26
N GLY A 152 -0.89 22.91 5.10
CA GLY A 152 -1.90 23.94 4.91
C GLY A 152 -3.33 23.43 5.12
N ILE A 153 -3.65 22.23 4.62
CA ILE A 153 -4.97 21.58 4.83
C ILE A 153 -5.27 21.42 6.33
N ILE A 154 -4.26 21.07 7.14
CA ILE A 154 -4.39 20.89 8.59
C ILE A 154 -4.43 22.25 9.32
N ARG A 155 -3.58 23.21 8.95
CA ARG A 155 -3.42 24.50 9.66
C ARG A 155 -4.48 25.56 9.34
N ASN A 156 -4.97 25.65 8.10
CA ASN A 156 -5.84 26.76 7.63
C ASN A 156 -7.31 26.68 8.12
N THR A 157 -7.55 26.30 9.37
CA THR A 157 -8.88 26.34 10.02
C THR A 157 -8.75 26.43 11.55
N THR A 158 -7.70 27.07 12.07
CA THR A 158 -7.70 27.55 13.46
C THR A 158 -8.32 28.94 13.61
N ASP A 159 -8.94 29.46 12.53
CA ASP A 159 -9.78 30.66 12.51
C ASP A 159 -11.23 30.28 12.21
#